data_AF-Q8ETN9-F1
#
_entry.id   AF-Q8ETN9-F1
#
_cell.length_a   1.000
_cell.length_b   1.000
_cell.length_c   1.000
_cell.angle_alpha   90.00
_cell.angle_beta   90.00
_cell.angle_gamma   90.00
#
_symmetry.space_group_name_H-M   'P 1'
#
loop_
_entity.id
_entity.type
_entity.pdbx_description
1 polymer ?
#
loop_
_entity_poly.entity_id
_entity_poly.type
_entity_poly.pdbx_seq_one_letter_code
_entity_poly.pdbx_strand_id
1 'polypeptide(L)' 'MDKATVTRTLVLFIALINQILVTFDLNPIPGNETIWYEIITTILVFGAATWSWFKNNYITLRGRKQKDILKEHHLTG' A
#
# COMPACT_ATOMS: atom_id res chain seq x y z
N MET A 1 -0.39 -13.95 4.10
CA MET A 1 -0.82 -13.11 5.22
C MET A 1 -1.86 -12.13 4.71
N ASP A 2 -3.00 -12.01 5.39
CA ASP A 2 -4.08 -11.09 4.99
C ASP A 2 -3.63 -9.63 5.18
N LYS A 3 -4.04 -8.71 4.29
CA LYS A 3 -3.76 -7.26 4.41
C LYS A 3 -4.22 -6.70 5.75
N ALA A 4 -5.37 -7.13 6.26
CA ALA A 4 -5.87 -6.72 7.56
C ALA A 4 -4.98 -7.24 8.70
N THR A 5 -4.36 -8.42 8.53
CA THR A 5 -3.38 -8.93 9.50
C THR A 5 -2.11 -8.10 9.47
N VAL A 6 -1.59 -7.76 8.28
CA VAL A 6 -0.42 -6.90 8.12
C VAL A 6 -0.64 -5.53 8.78
N THR A 7 -1.76 -4.86 8.49
CA THR A 7 -2.07 -3.55 9.07
C THR A 7 -2.15 -3.63 10.60
N ARG A 8 -2.85 -4.62 11.16
CA ARG A 8 -2.95 -4.80 12.62
C ARG A 8 -1.60 -5.03 13.28
N THR A 9 -0.74 -5.84 12.68
CA THR A 9 0.61 -6.07 13.21
C THR A 9 1.44 -4.79 13.22
N LEU A 10 1.33 -3.95 12.18
CA LEU A 10 2.03 -2.65 12.12
C LEU A 10 1.49 -1.66 13.17
N VAL A 11 0.18 -1.55 13.32
CA VAL A 11 -0.44 -0.69 14.35
C VAL A 11 -0.04 -1.15 15.75
N LEU A 12 -0.07 -2.45 16.01
CA LEU A 12 0.39 -3.03 17.28
C LEU A 12 1.85 -2.68 17.55
N PHE A 13 2.72 -2.76 16.54
CA PHE A 13 4.12 -2.43 16.68
C PHE A 13 4.34 -0.95 17.05
N ILE A 14 3.60 -0.03 16.41
CA ILE A 14 3.61 1.40 16.77
C ILE A 14 3.13 1.61 18.20
N ALA A 15 2.06 0.91 18.62
CA ALA A 15 1.54 1.00 19.97
C ALA A 15 2.56 0.51 21.01
N LEU A 16 3.29 -0.57 20.72
CA LEU A 16 4.35 -1.08 21.60
C LEU A 16 5.52 -0.08 21.72
N ILE A 17 5.94 0.54 20.62
CA ILE A 17 6.95 1.61 20.66
C ILE A 17 6.43 2.79 21.48
N ASN A 18 5.20 3.23 21.24
CA ASN A 18 4.61 4.33 21.98
C ASN A 18 4.53 4.03 23.48
N GLN A 19 4.16 2.79 23.84
CA GLN A 19 4.14 2.34 25.23
C GLN A 19 5.52 2.44 25.88
N ILE A 20 6.59 2.07 25.17
CA ILE A 20 7.96 2.23 25.64
C ILE A 20 8.26 3.72 25.87
N LEU A 21 7.98 4.58 24.90
CA LEU A 21 8.23 6.03 25.02
C LEU A 21 7.54 6.63 26.24
N VAL A 22 6.25 6.35 26.42
CA VAL A 22 5.47 6.82 27.57
C VAL A 22 6.02 6.27 28.88
N THR A 23 6.44 5.00 28.92
CA THR A 23 6.99 4.38 30.14
C THR A 23 8.31 5.05 30.57
N PHE A 24 9.10 5.54 29.62
CA PHE A 24 10.36 6.22 29.88
C PHE A 24 10.23 7.75 29.93
N ASP A 25 9.01 8.29 30.02
CA ASP A 25 8.72 9.74 30.01
C ASP A 25 9.31 10.48 28.79
N LEU A 26 9.41 9.77 27.66
CA LEU A 26 9.85 10.30 26.38
C LEU A 26 8.65 10.85 25.58
N ASN A 27 8.94 11.61 24.52
CA ASN A 27 7.91 12.20 23.68
C ASN A 27 7.04 11.12 23.00
N PRO A 28 5.73 11.04 23.28
CA PRO A 28 4.84 10.04 22.71
C PRO A 28 4.61 10.24 21.22
N ILE A 29 4.32 9.15 20.53
CA ILE A 29 3.89 9.16 19.14
C ILE A 29 2.47 9.74 19.09
N PRO A 30 2.22 10.82 18.34
CA PRO A 30 0.90 11.41 18.25
C PRO A 30 -0.07 10.49 17.49
N GLY A 31 -1.35 10.56 17.86
CA GLY A 31 -2.42 9.78 17.24
C GLY A 31 -2.90 8.62 18.09
N ASN A 32 -3.87 7.87 17.56
CA ASN A 32 -4.47 6.69 18.20
C ASN A 32 -4.53 5.53 17.20
N GLU A 33 -5.02 4.38 17.67
CA GLU A 33 -5.12 3.16 16.87
C GLU A 33 -5.83 3.39 15.52
N THR A 34 -6.97 4.10 15.54
CA THR A 34 -7.77 4.40 14.36
C THR A 34 -6.98 5.22 13.33
N ILE A 35 -6.32 6.30 13.78
CA ILE A 35 -5.52 7.15 12.89
C ILE A 35 -4.38 6.35 12.25
N TRP A 36 -3.65 5.56 13.03
CA TRP A 36 -2.55 4.76 12.50
C TRP A 36 -3.03 3.67 11.55
N TYR A 37 -4.15 3.02 11.86
CA TYR A 37 -4.78 2.05 10.99
C TYR A 37 -5.15 2.68 9.63
N GLU A 38 -5.78 3.86 9.63
CA GLU A 38 -6.16 4.58 8.42
C GLU A 38 -4.95 5.01 7.59
N ILE A 39 -3.91 5.57 8.21
CA ILE A 39 -2.68 6.00 7.53
C ILE A 39 -2.03 4.81 6.84
N ILE A 40 -1.80 3.72 7.57
CA ILE A 40 -1.13 2.52 7.04
C ILE A 40 -1.97 1.91 5.92
N THR A 41 -3.27 1.78 6.13
CA THR A 41 -4.19 1.25 5.10
C THR A 41 -4.15 2.11 3.84
N THR A 42 -4.17 3.43 3.99
CA THR A 42 -4.13 4.37 2.88
C THR A 42 -2.84 4.20 2.08
N ILE A 43 -1.68 4.11 2.75
CA ILE A 43 -0.39 3.89 2.09
C ILE A 43 -0.39 2.57 1.33
N LEU A 44 -0.87 1.48 1.94
CA LEU A 44 -0.91 0.16 1.31
C LEU A 44 -1.85 0.11 0.11
N VAL A 45 -3.04 0.70 0.23
CA VAL A 45 -4.04 0.76 -0.86
C VAL A 45 -3.52 1.64 -1.99
N PHE A 46 -3.00 2.82 -1.67
CA PHE A 46 -2.41 3.72 -2.65
C PHE A 46 -1.26 3.05 -3.39
N GLY A 47 -0.30 2.47 -2.68
CA GLY A 47 0.82 1.74 -3.29
C GLY A 47 0.36 0.57 -4.16
N ALA A 48 -0.62 -0.22 -3.70
CA ALA A 48 -1.17 -1.32 -4.49
C ALA A 48 -1.92 -0.83 -5.73
N ALA A 49 -2.69 0.26 -5.62
CA ALA A 49 -3.41 0.87 -6.73
C ALA A 49 -2.42 1.43 -7.77
N THR A 50 -1.40 2.16 -7.32
CA THR A 50 -0.32 2.68 -8.17
C THR A 50 0.41 1.54 -8.87
N TRP A 51 0.81 0.48 -8.15
CA TRP A 51 1.45 -0.69 -8.74
C TRP A 51 0.56 -1.38 -9.79
N SER A 52 -0.72 -1.59 -9.45
CA SER A 52 -1.70 -2.20 -10.36
C SER A 52 -1.90 -1.34 -11.60
N TRP A 53 -2.01 -0.01 -11.45
CA TRP A 53 -2.10 0.93 -12.55
C TRP A 53 -0.88 0.89 -13.46
N PHE A 54 0.34 0.88 -12.90
CA PHE A 54 1.57 0.75 -13.69
C PHE A 54 1.66 -0.57 -14.46
N LYS A 55 1.15 -1.67 -13.89
CA LYS A 55 1.13 -2.98 -14.54
C LYS A 55 0.04 -3.08 -15.61
N ASN A 56 -1.14 -2.51 -15.36
CA ASN A 56 -2.34 -2.71 -16.18
C ASN A 56 -2.57 -1.61 -17.23
N ASN A 57 -1.93 -0.44 -17.08
CA ASN A 57 -1.90 0.57 -18.13
C ASN A 57 -0.57 0.54 -18.89
N TYR A 58 -0.72 0.67 -20.20
CA TYR A 58 0.26 0.68 -21.27
C TYR A 58 1.34 1.79 -21.18
N ILE A 59 1.70 2.25 -19.99
CA ILE A 59 2.75 3.26 -19.78
C ILE A 59 4.13 2.56 -19.77
N THR A 60 4.19 1.33 -19.28
CA THR A 60 5.38 0.48 -19.43
C THR A 60 5.55 0.02 -20.88
N LEU A 61 6.81 -0.09 -21.34
CA LEU A 61 7.14 -0.56 -22.70
C LEU A 61 6.49 -1.92 -23.04
N ARG A 62 6.33 -2.78 -22.02
CA ARG A 62 5.68 -4.09 -22.15
C ARG A 62 4.19 -3.97 -22.46
N GLY A 63 3.50 -3.08 -21.75
CA GLY A 63 2.12 -2.76 -22.05
C GLY A 63 2.01 -2.34 -23.51
N ARG A 64 2.69 -1.26 -23.94
CA ARG A 64 2.59 -0.78 -25.35
C ARG A 64 2.76 -1.89 -26.38
N LYS A 65 3.80 -2.73 -26.24
CA LYS A 65 4.02 -3.89 -27.11
C LYS A 65 2.84 -4.85 -27.13
N GLN A 66 2.21 -5.12 -26.00
CA GLN A 66 1.03 -5.98 -25.93
C GLN A 66 -0.16 -5.37 -26.70
N LYS A 67 -0.32 -4.04 -26.70
CA LYS A 67 -1.36 -3.35 -27.49
C LYS A 67 -1.07 -3.44 -28.98
N ASP A 68 0.19 -3.25 -29.34
CA ASP A 68 0.63 -3.26 -30.73
C ASP A 68 0.47 -4.67 -31.33
N ILE A 69 0.85 -5.72 -30.59
CA ILE A 69 0.63 -7.12 -30.98
C ILE A 69 -0.86 -7.44 -31.12
N LEU A 70 -1.70 -6.99 -30.18
CA LEU A 70 -3.15 -7.22 -30.25
C LEU A 70 -3.79 -6.52 -31.46
N LYS A 71 -3.30 -5.33 -31.84
CA LYS A 71 -3.72 -4.62 -33.05
C LYS A 71 -3.25 -5.31 -34.32
N GLU A 72 -2.01 -5.79 -34.35
CA GLU A 72 -1.43 -6.49 -35.50
C GLU A 72 -2.20 -7.78 -35.84
N HIS A 73 -2.69 -8.48 -34.82
CA HIS A 73 -3.49 -9.68 -35.01
C HIS A 73 -5.01 -9.45 -35.16
N HIS A 74 -5.46 -8.19 -35.29
CA HIS A 74 -6.89 -7.83 -35.36
C HIS A 74 -7.75 -8.36 -34.19
N LEU A 75 -7.13 -8.57 -33.02
CA LEU A 75 -7.78 -9.10 -31.82
C LEU A 75 -8.31 -8.01 -30.88
N THR A 76 -8.21 -6.75 -31.27
CA THR A 76 -8.86 -5.63 -30.56
C THR A 76 -10.32 -5.54 -30.99
N GLY A 77 -11.22 -6.09 -30.18
CA GLY A 77 -12.67 -5.85 -30.25
C GLY A 77 -13.07 -4.55 -29.57
#